data_AF-A0A3M1QYD0-F1
#
_entry.id   AF-A0A3M1QYD0-F1
#
_cell.length_a   1.000
_cell.length_b   1.000
_cell.length_c   1.000
_cell.angle_alpha   90.00
_cell.angle_beta   90.00
_cell.angle_gamma   90.00
#
_symmetry.space_group_name_H-M   'P 1'
#
loop_
_entity.id
_entity.type
_entity.pdbx_description
1 polymer ?
#
loop_
_entity_poly.entity_id
_entity_poly.type
_entity_poly.pdbx_seq_one_letter_code
_entity_poly.pdbx_strand_id
1 'polypeptide(L)' 'MPLEMKPNLETRGRWLRGVSGILVGALGAALLLAWAPTESAVTRFGVGGVLAAIGAFQILEALSGWCVVRAMGFRTPI' A
#
# COMPACT_ATOMS: atom_id res chain seq x y z
N MET A 1 -0.96 21.93 11.24
CA MET A 1 0.42 22.09 10.75
C MET A 1 0.69 20.92 9.82
N PRO A 2 0.60 21.09 8.49
CA PRO A 2 0.96 19.99 7.60
C PRO A 2 2.44 19.68 7.81
N LEU A 3 2.77 18.42 8.06
CA LEU A 3 4.14 17.96 8.15
C LEU A 3 4.75 18.05 6.76
N GLU A 4 5.48 19.12 6.46
CA GLU A 4 6.23 19.28 5.21
C GLU A 4 7.41 18.30 5.20
N MET A 5 7.13 17.05 4.87
CA MET A 5 8.14 16.10 4.43
C MET A 5 8.60 16.51 3.05
N LYS A 6 9.91 16.76 2.88
CA LYS A 6 10.49 17.05 1.58
C LYS A 6 10.15 15.90 0.61
N PRO A 7 9.51 16.17 -0.55
CA PRO A 7 9.14 15.12 -1.48
C PRO A 7 10.39 14.34 -1.91
N ASN A 8 10.38 13.03 -1.68
CA ASN A 8 11.46 12.12 -2.05
C ASN A 8 11.06 11.21 -3.24
N LEU A 9 9.85 11.41 -3.77
CA LEU A 9 9.26 10.59 -4.81
C LEU A 9 8.98 11.44 -6.05
N GLU A 10 9.44 10.99 -7.20
CA GLU A 10 9.14 11.65 -8.47
C GLU A 10 7.66 11.44 -8.84
N THR A 11 7.11 12.32 -9.69
CA THR A 11 5.69 12.28 -10.08
C THR A 11 5.26 10.91 -10.63
N ARG A 12 6.15 10.23 -11.37
CA ARG A 12 5.90 8.89 -11.90
C ARG A 12 5.91 7.82 -10.81
N GLY A 13 6.91 7.84 -9.93
CA GLY A 13 7.00 6.93 -8.79
C GLY A 13 5.80 7.08 -7.85
N ARG A 14 5.32 8.31 -7.65
CA ARG A 14 4.11 8.64 -6.88
C ARG A 14 2.86 8.01 -7.46
N TRP A 15 2.65 8.15 -8.78
CA TRP A 15 1.52 7.53 -9.47
C TRP A 15 1.55 6.00 -9.41
N LEU A 16 2.71 5.40 -9.69
CA LEU A 16 2.87 3.94 -9.66
C LEU A 16 2.56 3.37 -8.27
N ARG A 17 3.04 4.01 -7.21
CA ARG A 17 2.77 3.59 -5.82
C ARG A 17 1.32 3.77 -5.41
N GLY A 18 0.68 4.85 -5.86
CA GLY A 18 -0.74 5.07 -5.63
C GLY A 18 -1.58 3.97 -6.30
N VAL A 19 -1.31 3.67 -7.57
CA VAL A 19 -2.04 2.64 -8.33
C VAL A 19 -1.77 1.25 -7.75
N SER A 20 -0.51 0.90 -7.45
CA SER A 20 -0.20 -0.40 -6.84
C SER A 20 -0.86 -0.54 -5.47
N GLY A 21 -0.87 0.52 -4.66
CA GLY A 21 -1.51 0.53 -3.35
C GLY A 21 -3.02 0.34 -3.44
N ILE A 22 -3.68 0.97 -4.41
CA ILE A 22 -5.11 0.77 -4.68
C ILE A 22 -5.39 -0.67 -5.09
N LEU A 23 -4.62 -1.24 -6.02
CA LEU A 23 -4.82 -2.61 -6.48
C LEU A 23 -4.62 -3.63 -5.36
N VAL A 24 -3.54 -3.50 -4.61
CA VAL A 24 -3.21 -4.39 -3.48
C VAL A 24 -4.22 -4.23 -2.34
N GLY A 25 -4.59 -2.98 -2.02
CA GLY A 25 -5.58 -2.68 -1.00
C GLY A 25 -6.98 -3.19 -1.37
N ALA A 26 -7.39 -3.03 -2.64
CA ALA A 26 -8.65 -3.55 -3.15
C ALA A 26 -8.68 -5.08 -3.13
N LEU A 27 -7.57 -5.76 -3.45
CA LEU A 27 -7.47 -7.21 -3.33
C LEU A 27 -7.58 -7.67 -1.86
N GLY A 28 -6.90 -6.98 -0.94
CA GLY A 28 -7.02 -7.26 0.50
C GLY A 28 -8.44 -7.05 1.03
N ALA A 29 -9.08 -5.95 0.64
CA ALA A 29 -10.48 -5.67 0.96
C ALA A 29 -11.43 -6.72 0.36
N ALA A 30 -11.20 -7.13 -0.89
CA ALA A 30 -11.98 -8.18 -1.53
C ALA A 30 -11.87 -9.50 -0.77
N LEU A 31 -10.67 -9.89 -0.32
CA LEU A 31 -10.48 -11.10 0.50
C LEU A 31 -11.16 -10.99 1.87
N LEU A 32 -11.13 -9.81 2.51
CA LEU A 32 -11.81 -9.59 3.79
C LEU A 32 -13.33 -9.63 3.67
N LEU A 33 -13.87 -9.12 2.56
CA LEU A 33 -15.31 -9.06 2.29
C LEU A 33 -15.86 -10.33 1.63
N ALA A 34 -15.00 -11.09 0.95
CA ALA A 34 -15.37 -12.38 0.38
C ALA A 34 -15.83 -13.31 1.49
N TRP A 35 -17.05 -13.81 1.36
CA TRP A 35 -17.60 -14.82 2.24
C TRP A 35 -17.69 -16.11 1.44
N ALA A 36 -16.67 -16.96 1.60
CA ALA A 36 -16.71 -18.31 1.08
C ALA A 36 -16.61 -19.30 2.24
N PRO A 37 -17.51 -20.32 2.28
CA PRO A 37 -17.63 -21.23 3.43
C PRO A 37 -16.42 -22.14 3.63
N THR A 38 -15.53 -22.24 2.65
CA THR A 38 -14.29 -23.03 2.69
C THR A 38 -13.04 -22.21 3.04
N GLU A 39 -13.17 -20.90 3.22
CA GLU A 39 -12.04 -20.01 3.44
C GLU A 39 -11.54 -20.09 4.88
N SER A 40 -10.23 -20.30 5.06
CA SER A 40 -9.64 -20.28 6.39
C SER A 40 -9.64 -18.86 6.97
N ALA A 41 -9.85 -18.74 8.28
CA ALA A 41 -9.74 -17.46 8.98
C ALA A 41 -8.35 -16.80 8.78
N VAL A 42 -7.30 -17.62 8.60
CA VAL A 42 -5.94 -17.16 8.31
C VAL A 42 -5.85 -16.49 6.93
N THR A 43 -6.48 -17.07 5.92
CA THR A 43 -6.53 -16.49 4.57
C THR A 43 -7.29 -15.16 4.59
N ARG A 44 -8.48 -15.17 5.19
CA ARG A 44 -9.35 -13.99 5.20
C ARG A 44 -8.77 -12.84 6.01
N PHE A 45 -8.50 -13.06 7.29
CA PHE A 45 -8.07 -11.98 8.19
C PHE A 45 -6.55 -11.78 8.17
N GLY A 46 -5.77 -12.84 8.01
CA GLY A 46 -4.31 -12.75 7.91
C GLY A 46 -3.89 -12.16 6.57
N VAL A 47 -4.11 -12.89 5.47
CA VAL A 47 -3.67 -12.44 4.14
C VAL A 47 -4.45 -11.20 3.69
N GLY A 48 -5.77 -11.22 3.80
CA GLY A 48 -6.61 -10.06 3.45
C GLY A 48 -6.27 -8.81 4.27
N GLY A 49 -6.07 -8.97 5.59
CA GLY A 49 -5.71 -7.87 6.48
C GLY A 49 -4.33 -7.28 6.17
N VAL A 50 -3.32 -8.13 5.95
CA VAL A 50 -1.96 -7.69 5.59
C VAL A 50 -1.96 -6.96 4.24
N LEU A 51 -2.63 -7.49 3.22
CA LEU A 51 -2.72 -6.84 1.91
C LEU A 51 -3.45 -5.50 1.99
N ALA A 52 -4.55 -5.42 2.75
CA ALA A 52 -5.27 -4.16 2.96
C ALA A 52 -4.38 -3.11 3.64
N ALA A 53 -3.63 -3.50 4.67
CA ALA A 53 -2.70 -2.61 5.37
C ALA A 53 -1.55 -2.14 4.48
N ILE A 54 -0.94 -3.03 3.70
CA ILE A 54 0.13 -2.70 2.75
C ILE A 54 -0.39 -1.76 1.66
N GLY A 55 -1.58 -2.03 1.11
CA GLY A 55 -2.21 -1.18 0.10
C GLY A 55 -2.48 0.23 0.62
N ALA A 56 -3.06 0.33 1.83
CA ALA A 56 -3.27 1.61 2.50
C ALA A 56 -1.95 2.36 2.74
N PHE A 57 -0.90 1.66 3.19
CA PHE A 57 0.41 2.25 3.40
C PHE A 57 1.01 2.80 2.10
N GLN A 58 0.94 2.07 0.99
CA GLN A 58 1.42 2.54 -0.31
C GLN A 58 0.66 3.79 -0.81
N ILE A 59 -0.65 3.85 -0.58
CA ILE A 59 -1.45 5.04 -0.90
C ILE A 59 -0.99 6.23 -0.05
N LEU A 60 -0.72 6.04 1.24
CA LEU A 60 -0.21 7.10 2.11
C LEU A 60 1.17 7.59 1.69
N GLU A 61 2.08 6.69 1.29
CA GLU A 61 3.38 7.06 0.71
C GLU A 61 3.19 7.91 -0.57
N ALA A 62 2.26 7.50 -1.43
CA ALA A 62 1.92 8.23 -2.65
C ALA A 62 1.30 9.60 -2.35
N LEU A 63 0.40 9.72 -1.38
CA LEU A 63 -0.23 10.99 -1.03
C LEU A 63 0.79 11.97 -0.41
N SER A 64 1.67 11.46 0.45
CA SER A 64 2.72 12.25 1.10
C SER A 64 3.86 12.64 0.15
N GLY A 65 3.97 11.99 -1.01
CA GLY A 65 5.09 12.18 -1.93
C GLY A 65 6.42 11.71 -1.33
N TRP A 66 6.36 10.81 -0.35
CA TRP A 66 7.49 10.36 0.43
C TRP A 66 7.46 8.83 0.55
N CYS A 67 8.58 8.20 0.21
CA CYS A 67 8.73 6.75 0.27
C CYS A 67 9.73 6.38 1.36
N VAL A 68 9.28 5.59 2.34
CA VAL A 68 10.08 5.12 3.47
C VAL A 68 11.24 4.23 3.00
N VAL A 69 11.01 3.44 1.95
CA VAL A 69 12.01 2.51 1.40
C VAL A 69 13.21 3.25 0.81
N ARG A 70 12.97 4.34 0.05
CA ARG A 70 14.06 5.20 -0.42
C ARG A 70 14.74 5.94 0.73
N ALA A 71 13.99 6.33 1.77
CA ALA A 71 14.56 6.98 2.95
C ALA A 71 15.48 6.05 3.76
N MET A 72 15.20 4.73 3.76
CA MET A 72 16.08 3.70 4.32
C MET A 72 17.32 3.41 3.45
N GLY A 73 17.52 4.12 2.33
CA GLY A 73 18.69 3.99 1.46
C GLY A 73 18.56 2.95 0.35
N PHE A 74 17.39 2.32 0.19
CA PHE A 74 17.17 1.39 -0.91
C PHE A 74 16.96 2.14 -2.22
N ARG A 75 17.76 1.80 -3.24
CA ARG A 75 17.54 2.28 -4.61
C ARG A 75 16.38 1.52 -5.23
N THR A 76 15.22 2.15 -5.26
CA THR A 76 14.09 1.69 -6.06
C THR A 76 14.28 2.15 -7.51
N PRO A 77 14.08 1.27 -8.52
CA PRO A 77 14.11 1.66 -9.94
C PRO A 77 12.87 2.47 -10.36
N ILE A 78 11.96 2.70 -9.42
CA ILE A 78 10.73 3.48 -9.48
C ILE A 78 10.86 4.75 -8.65
#